data_AF-A0A2V9KI42-F1
#
_entry.id   AF-A0A2V9KI42-F1
#
_cell.length_a   1.000
_cell.length_b   1.000
_cell.length_c   1.000
_cell.angle_alpha   90.00
_cell.angle_beta   90.00
_cell.angle_gamma   90.00
#
_symmetry.space_group_name_H-M   'P 1'
#
loop_
_entity.id
_entity.type
_entity.pdbx_description
1 polymer ?
#
loop_
_entity_poly.entity_id
_entity_poly.type
_entity_poly.pdbx_seq_one_letter_code
_entity_poly.pdbx_strand_id
1 'polypeptide(L)' 'MRRVLVDANVFLRFFTHNKRGQHSRAADLFKKAANGTLLLLTGPPVLFEIAWTLRAA' A
#
# COMPACT_ATOMS: atom_id res chain seq x y z
N MET A 1 -10.00 1.49 17.02
CA MET A 1 -9.18 1.72 15.80
C MET A 1 -9.23 0.47 14.93
N ARG A 2 -9.64 0.58 13.67
CA ARG A 2 -9.80 -0.57 12.76
C ARG A 2 -8.42 -1.04 12.26
N ARG A 3 -8.15 -2.34 12.29
CA ARG A 3 -6.92 -2.96 11.76
C ARG A 3 -7.19 -3.60 10.40
N VAL A 4 -6.33 -3.35 9.43
CA VAL A 4 -6.48 -3.83 8.05
C VAL A 4 -5.16 -4.45 7.60
N LEU A 5 -5.20 -5.71 7.17
CA LEU A 5 -4.07 -6.34 6.50
C LEU A 5 -3.98 -5.83 5.06
N VAL A 6 -2.78 -5.46 4.64
CA VAL A 6 -2.52 -4.82 3.34
C VAL A 6 -1.59 -5.67 2.51
N ASP A 7 -2.03 -5.95 1.29
CA ASP A 7 -1.29 -6.67 0.26
C ASP A 7 -0.25 -5.76 -0.44
N ALA A 8 0.79 -6.39 -1.02
CA ALA A 8 1.84 -5.70 -1.77
C ALA A 8 1.29 -4.81 -2.88
N ASN A 9 0.24 -5.24 -3.59
CA ASN A 9 -0.33 -4.49 -4.69
C ASN A 9 -0.81 -3.10 -4.28
N VAL A 10 -1.32 -2.91 -3.06
CA VAL A 10 -1.78 -1.59 -2.60
C VAL A 10 -0.62 -0.61 -2.51
N PHE A 11 0.53 -1.06 -1.99
CA PHE A 11 1.77 -0.27 -1.98
C PHE A 11 2.26 -0.01 -3.40
N LEU A 12 2.27 -1.02 -4.27
CA LEU A 12 2.73 -0.88 -5.65
C LEU A 12 1.88 0.11 -6.44
N ARG A 13 0.55 0.14 -6.27
CA ARG A 13 -0.32 1.15 -6.91
C ARG A 13 -0.04 2.56 -6.41
N PHE A 14 0.39 2.70 -5.17
CA PHE A 14 0.83 3.98 -4.66
C PHE A 14 2.17 4.40 -5.28
N PHE A 15 3.20 3.55 -5.25
CA PHE A 15 4.54 3.89 -5.73
C PHE A 15 4.66 4.04 -7.25
N THR A 16 3.98 3.22 -8.03
CA THR A 16 4.19 3.17 -9.49
C THR A 16 3.36 4.18 -10.28
N HIS A 17 2.40 4.87 -9.64
CA HIS A 17 1.43 5.77 -10.29
C HIS A 17 0.65 5.15 -11.48
N ASN A 18 0.77 3.83 -11.68
CA ASN A 18 0.11 3.09 -12.75
C ASN A 18 -1.36 2.90 -12.40
N LYS A 19 -2.24 3.09 -13.40
CA LYS A 19 -3.71 3.08 -13.26
C LYS A 19 -4.19 4.14 -12.26
N ARG A 20 -4.34 5.39 -12.74
CA ARG A 20 -4.68 6.60 -11.95
C ARG A 20 -5.74 6.39 -10.86
N GLY A 21 -6.82 5.64 -11.15
CA GLY A 21 -7.88 5.37 -10.16
C GLY A 21 -7.45 4.50 -8.97
N GLN A 22 -6.53 3.55 -9.18
CA GLN A 22 -6.03 2.69 -8.11
C GLN A 22 -4.97 3.43 -7.26
N HIS A 23 -4.14 4.26 -7.89
CA HIS A 23 -3.22 5.14 -7.18
C HIS A 23 -3.95 6.06 -6.19
N SER A 24 -5.00 6.76 -6.65
CA SER A 24 -5.78 7.65 -5.79
C SER A 24 -6.38 6.90 -4.59
N ARG A 25 -6.94 5.71 -4.81
CA ARG A 25 -7.52 4.89 -3.73
C ARG A 25 -6.47 4.42 -2.72
N ALA A 26 -5.29 4.04 -3.18
CA ALA A 26 -4.18 3.66 -2.30
C ALA A 26 -3.69 4.87 -1.48
N ALA A 27 -3.54 6.03 -2.12
CA ALA A 27 -3.17 7.27 -1.44
C ALA A 27 -4.19 7.66 -0.35
N ASP A 28 -5.48 7.57 -0.64
CA ASP A 28 -6.54 7.84 0.36
C ASP A 28 -6.50 6.85 1.53
N LEU A 29 -6.19 5.58 1.28
CA LEU A 29 -6.01 4.58 2.33
C LEU A 29 -4.82 4.94 3.23
N PHE A 30 -3.67 5.32 2.65
CA PHE A 30 -2.49 5.74 3.42
C PHE A 30 -2.74 7.03 4.21
N LYS A 31 -3.48 7.99 3.67
CA LYS A 31 -3.90 9.20 4.42
C LYS A 31 -4.78 8.86 5.62
N LYS A 32 -5.73 7.93 5.47
CA LYS A 32 -6.56 7.43 6.59
C LYS A 32 -5.75 6.66 7.63
N ALA A 33 -4.62 6.07 7.26
CA ALA A 33 -3.71 5.45 8.21
C ALA A 33 -2.91 6.53 8.96
N ALA A 34 -2.34 7.49 8.23
CA ALA A 34 -1.53 8.58 8.77
C ALA A 34 -2.32 9.47 9.74
N ASN A 35 -3.61 9.69 9.49
CA ASN A 35 -4.48 10.47 10.38
C ASN A 35 -5.04 9.68 11.57
N GLY A 36 -4.67 8.40 11.74
CA GLY A 36 -5.12 7.56 12.85
C GLY A 36 -6.53 6.96 12.72
N THR A 37 -7.21 7.12 11.58
CA THR A 37 -8.55 6.51 11.36
C THR A 37 -8.48 4.98 11.36
N LEU A 38 -7.36 4.42 10.88
CA LEU A 38 -7.13 2.97 10.81
C LEU A 38 -5.64 2.64 10.96
N LEU A 39 -5.35 1.40 11.31
CA LEU A 39 -4.01 0.85 11.38
C LEU A 39 -3.82 -0.15 10.23
N LEU A 40 -2.85 0.13 9.37
CA LEU A 40 -2.43 -0.78 8.30
C LEU A 40 -1.38 -1.75 8.84
N LEU A 41 -1.56 -3.03 8.56
CA LEU A 41 -0.66 -4.11 8.97
C LEU A 41 -0.22 -4.87 7.73
N THR A 42 1.02 -5.33 7.73
CA THR A 42 1.50 -6.26 6.71
C THR A 42 2.59 -7.16 7.27
N GLY A 43 2.87 -8.25 6.57
CA GLY A 43 3.88 -9.24 6.97
C GLY A 43 5.17 -9.12 6.16
N PRO A 44 6.27 -9.76 6.61
CA PRO A 44 7.54 -9.78 5.88
C PRO A 44 7.44 -10.17 4.39
N PRO A 45 6.65 -11.19 3.98
CA PRO A 45 6.53 -11.56 2.57
C PRO A 45 6.07 -10.43 1.65
N VAL A 46 5.15 -9.58 2.15
CA VAL A 46 4.66 -8.42 1.39
C VAL A 46 5.77 -7.39 1.18
N LEU A 47 6.62 -7.16 2.19
CA LEU A 47 7.77 -6.26 2.05
C LEU A 47 8.78 -6.79 1.02
N PHE A 48 9.04 -8.09 1.01
CA PHE A 48 9.89 -8.73 0.00
C PHE A 48 9.32 -8.57 -1.41
N GLU A 49 8.02 -8.79 -1.59
CA GLU A 49 7.36 -8.62 -2.88
C GLU A 49 7.43 -7.17 -3.38
N ILE A 50 7.20 -6.19 -2.50
CA ILE A 50 7.33 -4.77 -2.85
C ILE A 50 8.75 -4.47 -3.31
N ALA A 51 9.76 -4.85 -2.52
CA ALA A 51 11.16 -4.59 -2.84
C ALA A 51 11.58 -5.27 -4.15
N TRP A 52 11.22 -6.54 -4.33
CA TRP A 52 11.53 -7.29 -5.55
C TRP A 52 10.88 -6.66 -6.79
N THR A 53 9.60 -6.29 -6.68
CA THR A 53 8.84 -5.72 -7.80
C THR A 53 9.36 -4.35 -8.19
N LEU A 54 9.62 -3.46 -7.23
CA LEU A 54 10.15 -2.13 -7.52
C LEU A 54 11.59 -2.16 -8.04
N ARG A 55 12.40 -3.15 -7.66
CA ARG A 55 13.74 -3.34 -8.22
C ARG A 55 13.70 -3.66 -9.73
N ALA A 56 12.64 -4.31 -10.20
CA ALA A 56 12.49 -4.75 -11.59
C ALA A 56 11.62 -3.84 -12.45
N ALA A 57 11.13 -2.72 -11.90
CA ALA A 57 10.16 -1.82 -12.52
C ALA A 57 10.82 -0.65 -13.28
#